data_AF-A0A397CV59-F1
#
_entry.id   AF-A0A397CV59-F1
#
_cell.length_a   1.000
_cell.length_b   1.000
_cell.length_c   1.000
_cell.angle_alpha   90.00
_cell.angle_beta   90.00
_cell.angle_gamma   90.00
#
_symmetry.space_group_name_H-M   'P 1'
#
loop_
_entity.id
_entity.type
_entity.pdbx_description
1 polymer ?
#
loop_
_entity_poly.entity_id
_entity_poly.type
_entity_poly.pdbx_seq_one_letter_code
_entity_poly.pdbx_strand_id
1 'polypeptide(L)'
;MLLSTHLTDHLKAYLTLLLDAEDLLSLSLVSPSTYVHVLLIAWFLSLTQMLRKHHGNFTYHLPSWKHLYFCPRPSAAMARPPARPSIALPTNAFTSDFLYRRYCRCHMDISSFTPPSVDPRIPRVSMTTLTPTLFFGQYARRPVILTDAISSWPSFTPGSPQQWTIESLVARFGDVVCRVTHNLDVQPPIRMPLADFAAYAAAQHDETPLYVFDQHFGTTMPPLLDDYAIPSVFNEDLLAVLPPEVRPDFRWLVVGPARSGASWHVDPAKTSAWNALLVGRKRWAMYPP
;
A
#
# COMPACT_ATOMS: atom_id res chain seq x y z
N MET A 1 18.27 -19.96 27.54
CA MET A 1 17.73 -21.16 26.86
C MET A 1 16.23 -21.43 27.15
N LEU A 2 15.54 -20.65 28.00
CA LEU A 2 14.15 -20.93 28.43
C LEU A 2 13.05 -20.12 27.72
N LEU A 3 13.38 -19.16 26.85
CA LEU A 3 12.40 -18.28 26.20
C LEU A 3 11.84 -18.83 24.87
N SER A 4 12.47 -19.84 24.25
CA SER A 4 12.10 -20.25 22.88
C SER A 4 10.94 -21.25 22.79
N THR A 5 10.60 -21.97 23.87
CA THR A 5 9.55 -23.00 23.88
C THR A 5 8.17 -22.48 24.27
N HIS A 6 8.06 -21.29 24.89
CA HIS A 6 6.79 -20.76 25.40
C HIS A 6 6.19 -19.63 24.56
N LEU A 7 6.97 -19.00 23.67
CA LEU A 7 6.48 -17.95 22.79
C LEU A 7 5.92 -18.53 21.49
N THR A 8 4.75 -18.05 21.07
CA THR A 8 4.20 -18.36 19.75
C THR A 8 5.05 -17.69 18.66
N ASP A 9 5.05 -18.22 17.44
CA ASP A 9 5.84 -17.65 16.34
C ASP A 9 5.38 -16.24 15.95
N HIS A 10 4.10 -15.95 16.16
CA HIS A 10 3.53 -14.60 16.10
C HIS A 10 4.25 -13.66 17.07
N LEU A 11 4.29 -14.00 18.37
CA LEU A 11 4.97 -13.18 19.38
C LEU A 11 6.47 -13.02 19.11
N LYS A 12 7.14 -14.09 18.66
CA LYS A 12 8.56 -14.02 18.24
C LYS A 12 8.74 -12.97 17.13
N ALA A 13 7.84 -12.94 16.14
CA ALA A 13 7.88 -11.93 15.08
C ALA A 13 7.60 -10.51 15.57
N TYR A 14 6.66 -10.29 16.51
CA TYR A 14 6.45 -8.94 17.06
C TYR A 14 7.64 -8.47 17.89
N LEU A 15 8.23 -9.33 18.73
CA LEU A 15 9.40 -8.97 19.52
C LEU A 15 10.57 -8.54 18.63
N THR A 16 10.76 -9.21 17.49
CA THR A 16 11.81 -8.82 16.55
C THR A 16 11.60 -7.42 15.96
N LEU A 17 10.36 -6.90 15.88
CA LEU A 17 10.09 -5.52 15.40
C LEU A 17 10.61 -4.44 16.35
N LEU A 18 10.92 -4.81 17.61
CA LEU A 18 11.48 -3.93 18.63
C LEU A 18 13.01 -3.87 18.59
N LEU A 19 13.64 -4.79 17.88
CA LEU A 19 15.10 -4.90 17.77
C LEU A 19 15.61 -4.10 16.57
N ASP A 20 16.81 -3.54 16.68
CA ASP A 20 17.49 -2.93 15.55
C ASP A 20 18.18 -3.98 14.66
N ALA A 21 18.87 -3.54 13.60
CA ALA A 21 19.52 -4.46 12.69
C ALA A 21 20.68 -5.25 13.33
N GLU A 22 21.41 -4.66 14.28
CA GLU A 22 22.56 -5.30 14.95
C GLU A 22 22.08 -6.35 15.95
N ASP A 23 21.05 -6.04 16.72
CA ASP A 23 20.38 -6.97 17.63
C ASP A 23 19.78 -8.15 16.88
N LEU A 24 19.16 -7.91 15.71
CA LEU A 24 18.62 -8.99 14.88
C LEU A 24 19.72 -9.90 14.33
N LEU A 25 20.86 -9.33 13.92
CA LEU A 25 22.01 -10.12 13.48
C LEU A 25 22.55 -10.97 14.65
N SER A 26 22.71 -10.38 15.83
CA SER A 26 23.14 -11.09 17.03
C SER A 26 22.17 -12.22 17.41
N LEU A 27 20.87 -11.95 17.37
CA LEU A 27 19.82 -12.93 17.64
C LEU A 27 19.86 -14.09 16.63
N SER A 28 20.19 -13.83 15.37
CA SER A 28 20.30 -14.87 14.34
C SER A 28 21.41 -15.89 14.62
N LEU A 29 22.39 -15.55 15.44
CA LEU A 29 23.51 -16.43 15.79
C LEU A 29 23.19 -17.38 16.97
N VAL A 30 22.06 -17.18 17.65
CA VAL A 30 21.74 -17.90 18.91
C VAL A 30 21.39 -19.37 18.69
N SER A 31 20.68 -19.71 17.62
CA SER A 31 20.35 -21.11 17.28
C SER A 31 19.89 -21.25 15.83
N PRO A 32 19.90 -22.46 15.22
CA PRO A 32 19.34 -22.66 13.88
C PRO A 32 17.86 -22.28 13.78
N SER A 33 17.05 -22.53 14.81
CA SER A 33 15.63 -22.13 14.84
C SER A 33 15.49 -20.60 14.89
N THR A 34 16.35 -19.94 15.66
CA THR A 34 16.40 -18.48 15.74
C THR A 34 16.92 -17.88 14.44
N TYR A 35 17.88 -18.51 13.78
CA TYR A 35 18.35 -18.13 12.46
C TYR A 35 17.24 -18.23 11.42
N VAL A 36 16.47 -19.33 11.41
CA VAL A 36 15.33 -19.51 10.50
C VAL A 36 14.23 -18.49 10.78
N HIS A 37 13.90 -18.25 12.05
CA HIS A 37 12.98 -17.17 12.42
C HIS A 37 13.52 -15.81 11.97
N VAL A 38 14.75 -15.44 12.31
CA VAL A 38 15.32 -14.17 11.88
C VAL A 38 15.44 -14.09 10.36
N LEU A 39 15.71 -15.16 9.62
CA LEU A 39 15.74 -15.14 8.15
C LEU A 39 14.35 -15.04 7.50
N LEU A 40 13.39 -15.83 7.97
CA LEU A 40 12.02 -15.85 7.44
C LEU A 40 11.24 -14.61 7.86
N ILE A 41 11.50 -14.10 9.08
CA ILE A 41 11.00 -12.82 9.55
C ILE A 41 11.87 -11.68 8.95
N ALA A 42 13.14 -11.88 8.58
CA ALA A 42 13.98 -10.86 7.94
C ALA A 42 13.35 -10.35 6.65
N TRP A 43 12.57 -11.15 5.92
CA TRP A 43 11.80 -10.67 4.77
C TRP A 43 10.89 -9.47 5.14
N PHE A 44 10.32 -9.45 6.35
CA PHE A 44 9.41 -8.39 6.83
C PHE A 44 10.08 -7.37 7.76
N LEU A 45 10.98 -7.82 8.62
CA LEU A 45 11.77 -6.96 9.50
C LEU A 45 12.65 -6.03 8.70
N SER A 46 13.27 -6.53 7.64
CA SER A 46 14.16 -5.68 6.86
C SER A 46 13.38 -4.62 6.09
N LEU A 47 12.13 -4.82 5.66
CA LEU A 47 11.29 -3.70 5.18
C LEU A 47 11.13 -2.64 6.27
N THR A 48 10.67 -3.02 7.46
CA THR A 48 10.45 -2.08 8.57
C THR A 48 11.72 -1.31 8.93
N GLN A 49 12.84 -2.01 9.09
CA GLN A 49 14.13 -1.42 9.41
C GLN A 49 14.67 -0.56 8.25
N MET A 50 14.40 -0.97 7.02
CA MET A 50 14.74 -0.21 5.81
C MET A 50 13.98 1.11 5.80
N LEU A 51 12.66 1.09 6.05
CA LEU A 51 11.83 2.29 6.13
C LEU A 51 12.25 3.20 7.30
N ARG A 52 12.56 2.64 8.47
CA ARG A 52 13.05 3.40 9.64
C ARG A 52 14.41 4.03 9.42
N LYS A 53 15.31 3.38 8.69
CA LYS A 53 16.68 3.88 8.47
C LYS A 53 16.77 4.86 7.32
N HIS A 54 16.10 4.55 6.22
CA HIS A 54 16.27 5.26 4.94
C HIS A 54 15.11 6.18 4.61
N HIS A 55 13.98 6.09 5.32
CA HIS A 55 12.83 7.00 5.19
C HIS A 55 12.33 7.19 3.74
N GLY A 56 12.36 6.12 2.93
CA GLY A 56 11.95 6.16 1.53
C GLY A 56 13.06 6.51 0.53
N ASN A 57 14.28 6.78 0.99
CA ASN A 57 15.43 7.04 0.14
C ASN A 57 16.07 5.75 -0.39
N PHE A 58 15.40 5.04 -1.31
CA PHE A 58 15.91 3.82 -1.93
C PHE A 58 15.29 3.51 -3.29
N THR A 59 15.97 2.66 -4.05
CA THR A 59 15.42 2.04 -5.27
C THR A 59 15.32 0.53 -5.08
N TYR A 60 14.25 -0.08 -5.55
CA TYR A 60 14.05 -1.53 -5.44
C TYR A 60 14.80 -2.28 -6.56
N HIS A 61 16.11 -2.41 -6.43
CA HIS A 61 17.00 -3.01 -7.45
C HIS A 61 17.61 -4.35 -7.02
N LEU A 62 17.35 -4.80 -5.80
CA LEU A 62 17.85 -6.06 -5.24
C LEU A 62 16.68 -6.94 -4.79
N PRO A 63 16.81 -8.27 -4.85
CA PRO A 63 15.69 -9.20 -4.62
C PRO A 63 15.31 -9.37 -3.15
N SER A 64 15.84 -8.55 -2.24
CA SER A 64 15.64 -8.72 -0.80
C SER A 64 15.85 -7.41 -0.06
N TRP A 65 14.90 -7.10 0.81
CA TRP A 65 14.94 -5.98 1.74
C TRP A 65 16.19 -5.94 2.61
N LYS A 66 16.76 -7.09 2.99
CA LYS A 66 18.03 -7.16 3.73
C LYS A 66 19.17 -6.54 2.94
N HIS A 67 19.24 -6.81 1.64
CA HIS A 67 20.29 -6.23 0.80
C HIS A 67 20.04 -4.74 0.57
N LEU A 68 18.79 -4.35 0.35
CA LEU A 68 18.40 -2.93 0.22
C LEU A 68 18.68 -2.13 1.50
N TYR A 69 18.60 -2.75 2.68
CA TYR A 69 18.96 -2.11 3.94
C TYR A 69 20.42 -1.66 3.98
N PHE A 70 21.35 -2.47 3.45
CA PHE A 70 22.77 -2.13 3.39
C PHE A 70 23.12 -1.33 2.13
N CYS A 71 22.37 -1.52 1.05
CA CYS A 71 22.58 -0.89 -0.26
C CYS A 71 21.26 -0.31 -0.77
N PRO A 72 20.81 0.83 -0.22
CA PRO A 72 19.51 1.41 -0.57
C PRO A 72 19.47 1.97 -1.99
N ARG A 73 20.63 2.36 -2.55
CA ARG A 73 20.77 2.81 -3.93
C ARG A 73 21.95 2.10 -4.61
N PRO A 74 21.91 1.93 -5.95
CA PRO A 74 22.99 1.30 -6.70
C PRO A 74 24.30 2.06 -6.50
N SER A 75 25.40 1.33 -6.35
CA SER A 75 26.75 1.87 -6.26
C SER A 75 27.72 0.97 -7.02
N ALA A 76 28.74 1.57 -7.64
CA ALA A 76 29.77 0.85 -8.39
C ALA A 76 30.51 -0.21 -7.54
N ALA A 77 30.52 -0.04 -6.21
CA ALA A 77 31.20 -0.94 -5.28
C ALA A 77 30.51 -2.31 -5.09
N MET A 78 29.27 -2.51 -5.56
CA MET A 78 28.52 -3.74 -5.28
C MET A 78 27.76 -4.27 -6.51
N ALA A 79 28.51 -4.75 -7.50
CA ALA A 79 27.95 -5.36 -8.72
C ALA A 79 27.30 -6.75 -8.49
N ARG A 80 27.54 -7.41 -7.34
CA ARG A 80 26.91 -8.68 -6.99
C ARG A 80 26.51 -8.74 -5.51
N PRO A 81 25.27 -9.13 -5.18
CA PRO A 81 24.93 -9.46 -3.81
C PRO A 81 25.78 -10.66 -3.33
N PRO A 82 26.16 -10.70 -2.04
CA PRO A 82 26.84 -11.86 -1.48
C PRO A 82 26.02 -13.13 -1.69
N ALA A 83 26.70 -14.27 -1.82
CA ALA A 83 26.03 -15.54 -2.00
C ALA A 83 25.02 -15.77 -0.86
N ARG A 84 23.80 -16.22 -1.20
CA ARG A 84 22.80 -16.55 -0.19
C ARG A 84 23.37 -17.64 0.71
N PRO A 85 23.47 -17.43 2.04
CA PRO A 85 23.90 -18.49 2.93
C PRO A 85 22.90 -19.65 2.83
N SER A 86 23.36 -20.81 2.37
CA SER A 86 22.59 -22.03 2.36
C SER A 86 22.76 -22.73 3.70
N ILE A 87 21.66 -22.89 4.44
CA ILE A 87 21.64 -23.79 5.59
C ILE A 87 20.91 -25.05 5.17
N ALA A 88 21.59 -26.19 5.28
CA ALA A 88 20.95 -27.49 5.13
C ALA A 88 20.10 -27.74 6.39
N LEU A 89 18.79 -27.74 6.22
CA LEU A 89 17.84 -28.11 7.27
C LEU A 89 17.14 -29.40 6.88
N PRO A 90 16.99 -30.37 7.79
CA PRO A 90 16.06 -31.47 7.59
C PRO A 90 14.66 -30.94 7.23
N THR A 91 13.93 -31.66 6.38
CA THR A 91 12.59 -31.26 5.91
C THR A 91 11.55 -31.11 7.02
N ASN A 92 11.82 -31.70 8.20
CA ASN A 92 11.01 -31.63 9.40
C ASN A 92 11.62 -30.75 10.52
N ALA A 93 12.72 -30.03 10.24
CA ALA A 93 13.43 -29.26 11.26
C ALA A 93 12.68 -28.00 11.72
N PHE A 94 11.70 -27.55 10.94
CA PHE A 94 10.95 -26.33 11.23
C PHE A 94 9.53 -26.38 10.65
N THR A 95 8.53 -26.12 11.49
CA THR A 95 7.14 -25.89 11.07
C THR A 95 6.60 -24.65 11.77
N SER A 96 5.88 -23.82 11.02
CA SER A 96 5.22 -22.63 11.54
C SER A 96 4.03 -22.29 10.67
N ASP A 97 2.82 -22.53 11.16
CA ASP A 97 1.59 -22.12 10.45
C ASP A 97 1.53 -20.60 10.25
N PHE A 98 2.05 -19.83 11.21
CA PHE A 98 2.16 -18.39 11.11
C PHE A 98 3.03 -17.95 9.93
N LEU A 99 4.28 -18.44 9.84
CA LEU A 99 5.18 -18.07 8.75
C LEU A 99 4.74 -18.66 7.41
N TYR A 100 4.16 -19.86 7.41
CA TYR A 100 3.62 -20.50 6.21
C TYR A 100 2.49 -19.68 5.59
N ARG A 101 1.50 -19.23 6.39
CA ARG A 101 0.42 -18.36 5.91
C ARG A 101 0.94 -17.05 5.33
N ARG A 102 1.96 -16.45 5.93
CA ARG A 102 2.61 -15.23 5.40
C ARG A 102 3.30 -15.50 4.07
N TYR A 103 4.05 -16.60 3.96
CA TYR A 103 4.65 -17.05 2.71
C TYR A 103 3.59 -17.22 1.61
N CYS A 104 2.46 -17.87 1.91
CA CYS A 104 1.35 -18.01 0.98
C CYS A 104 0.82 -16.64 0.53
N ARG A 105 0.70 -15.66 1.43
CA ARG A 105 0.23 -14.30 1.10
C ARG A 105 1.20 -13.56 0.17
N CYS A 106 2.51 -13.66 0.39
CA CYS A 106 3.53 -13.08 -0.49
C CYS A 106 3.48 -13.61 -1.94
N HIS A 107 3.08 -14.88 -2.10
CA HIS A 107 3.08 -15.59 -3.39
C HIS A 107 1.68 -15.87 -3.93
N MET A 108 0.65 -15.26 -3.34
CA MET A 108 -0.72 -15.42 -3.80
C MET A 108 -0.93 -14.59 -5.07
N ASP A 109 -1.28 -15.27 -6.16
CA ASP A 109 -1.82 -14.63 -7.34
C ASP A 109 -3.30 -14.31 -7.11
N ILE A 110 -3.63 -13.01 -7.12
CA ILE A 110 -5.00 -12.51 -6.98
C ILE A 110 -5.55 -11.96 -8.30
N SER A 111 -4.79 -12.07 -9.40
CA SER A 111 -5.18 -11.52 -10.70
C SER A 111 -6.49 -12.11 -11.22
N SER A 112 -6.71 -13.40 -10.98
CA SER A 112 -7.90 -14.18 -11.37
C SER A 112 -8.95 -14.28 -10.25
N PHE A 113 -8.70 -13.70 -9.08
CA PHE A 113 -9.63 -13.78 -7.96
C PHE A 113 -10.94 -13.05 -8.28
N THR A 114 -12.05 -13.79 -8.25
CA THR A 114 -13.40 -13.25 -8.38
C THR A 114 -14.17 -13.56 -7.09
N PRO A 115 -14.73 -12.57 -6.38
CA PRO A 115 -15.52 -12.85 -5.20
C PRO A 115 -16.78 -13.66 -5.56
N PRO A 116 -17.18 -14.62 -4.71
CA PRO A 116 -18.26 -15.56 -5.02
C PRO A 116 -19.65 -14.91 -5.15
N SER A 117 -19.86 -13.70 -4.61
CA SER A 117 -21.09 -12.94 -4.81
C SER A 117 -20.85 -11.43 -4.76
N VAL A 118 -21.55 -10.71 -5.63
CA VAL A 118 -21.75 -9.25 -5.53
C VAL A 118 -22.96 -9.04 -4.64
N ASP A 119 -22.83 -8.25 -3.59
CA ASP A 119 -23.95 -7.96 -2.69
C ASP A 119 -25.03 -7.16 -3.43
N PRO A 120 -26.25 -7.72 -3.64
CA PRO A 120 -27.31 -7.01 -4.35
C PRO A 120 -27.79 -5.76 -3.61
N ARG A 121 -27.43 -5.58 -2.33
CA ARG A 121 -27.75 -4.38 -1.54
C ARG A 121 -26.94 -3.15 -1.95
N ILE A 122 -25.85 -3.31 -2.71
CA ILE A 122 -25.05 -2.20 -3.25
C ILE A 122 -25.46 -1.97 -4.73
N PRO A 123 -26.38 -1.04 -5.01
CA PRO A 123 -26.89 -0.83 -6.35
C PRO A 123 -25.81 -0.21 -7.24
N ARG A 124 -25.91 -0.50 -8.53
CA ARG A 124 -25.13 0.15 -9.59
C ARG A 124 -26.05 1.12 -10.32
N VAL A 125 -25.70 2.40 -10.33
CA VAL A 125 -26.57 3.45 -10.89
C VAL A 125 -25.74 4.34 -11.80
N SER A 126 -26.24 4.62 -13.01
CA SER A 126 -25.55 5.51 -13.94
C SER A 126 -25.63 6.95 -13.48
N MET A 127 -24.51 7.67 -13.51
CA MET A 127 -24.49 9.11 -13.21
C MET A 127 -25.35 9.93 -14.17
N THR A 128 -25.61 9.42 -15.38
CA THR A 128 -26.44 10.11 -16.37
C THR A 128 -27.92 10.19 -15.97
N THR A 129 -28.37 9.35 -15.04
CA THR A 129 -29.77 9.31 -14.56
C THR A 129 -29.96 9.99 -13.21
N LEU A 130 -28.90 10.56 -12.63
CA LEU A 130 -28.91 11.13 -11.28
C LEU A 130 -28.92 12.66 -11.32
N THR A 131 -29.78 13.25 -10.50
CA THR A 131 -29.66 14.65 -10.06
C THR A 131 -29.09 14.67 -8.64
N PRO A 132 -28.45 15.78 -8.20
CA PRO A 132 -27.99 15.91 -6.81
C PRO A 132 -29.09 15.62 -5.78
N THR A 133 -30.31 16.12 -6.01
CA THR A 133 -31.48 15.89 -5.14
C THR A 133 -31.86 14.41 -5.06
N LEU A 134 -31.90 13.72 -6.20
CA LEU A 134 -32.26 12.30 -6.22
C LEU A 134 -31.17 11.45 -5.56
N PHE A 135 -29.90 11.76 -5.84
CA PHE A 135 -28.78 11.10 -5.19
C PHE A 135 -28.84 11.26 -3.67
N PHE A 136 -29.02 12.49 -3.20
CA PHE A 136 -29.08 12.77 -1.77
C PHE A 136 -30.25 12.05 -1.08
N GLY A 137 -31.44 12.09 -1.68
CA GLY A 137 -32.64 11.46 -1.13
C GLY A 137 -32.57 9.93 -1.04
N GLN A 138 -31.86 9.27 -1.97
CA GLN A 138 -31.87 7.81 -2.08
C GLN A 138 -30.57 7.13 -1.63
N TYR A 139 -29.43 7.78 -1.78
CA TYR A 139 -28.11 7.14 -1.67
C TYR A 139 -27.16 7.79 -0.67
N ALA A 140 -27.43 8.98 -0.12
CA ALA A 140 -26.52 9.65 0.83
C ALA A 140 -26.22 8.85 2.11
N ARG A 141 -27.05 7.86 2.47
CA ARG A 141 -26.93 7.05 3.68
C ARG A 141 -26.70 5.56 3.43
N ARG A 142 -26.31 5.18 2.22
CA ARG A 142 -26.01 3.78 1.87
C ARG A 142 -24.91 3.69 0.81
N PRO A 143 -24.14 2.60 0.78
CA PRO A 143 -23.19 2.38 -0.31
C PRO A 143 -23.90 2.25 -1.67
N VAL A 144 -23.32 2.87 -2.70
CA VAL A 144 -23.76 2.80 -4.10
C VAL A 144 -22.53 2.80 -5.01
N ILE A 145 -22.60 2.07 -6.13
CA ILE A 145 -21.61 2.16 -7.21
C ILE A 145 -22.18 3.06 -8.30
N LEU A 146 -21.52 4.18 -8.54
CA LEU A 146 -21.88 5.09 -9.62
C LEU A 146 -21.16 4.67 -10.90
N THR A 147 -21.92 4.27 -11.92
CA THR A 147 -21.38 3.98 -13.26
C THR A 147 -21.36 5.26 -14.09
N ASP A 148 -20.49 5.29 -15.10
CA ASP A 148 -20.37 6.41 -16.05
C ASP A 148 -19.95 7.75 -15.41
N ALA A 149 -19.56 7.73 -14.13
CA ALA A 149 -19.27 8.92 -13.34
C ALA A 149 -17.99 9.66 -13.74
N ILE A 150 -17.07 8.96 -14.39
CA ILE A 150 -15.73 9.43 -14.75
C ILE A 150 -15.47 9.35 -16.25
N SER A 151 -16.49 9.03 -17.06
CA SER A 151 -16.34 8.79 -18.49
C SER A 151 -15.85 10.01 -19.28
N SER A 152 -16.05 11.22 -18.75
CA SER A 152 -15.55 12.47 -19.34
C SER A 152 -14.18 12.89 -18.82
N TRP A 153 -13.60 12.17 -17.85
CA TRP A 153 -12.34 12.58 -17.25
C TRP A 153 -11.18 12.30 -18.21
N PRO A 154 -10.30 13.29 -18.46
CA PRO A 154 -9.04 13.07 -19.17
C PRO A 154 -8.19 11.96 -18.53
N SER A 155 -8.24 11.81 -17.20
CA SER A 155 -7.51 10.77 -16.47
C SER A 155 -7.99 9.34 -16.73
N PHE A 156 -9.26 9.16 -17.11
CA PHE A 156 -9.86 7.84 -17.35
C PHE A 156 -9.93 7.48 -18.85
N THR A 157 -9.91 8.49 -19.73
CA THR A 157 -10.14 8.31 -21.16
C THR A 157 -8.97 7.60 -21.83
N PRO A 158 -9.15 6.41 -22.44
CA PRO A 158 -8.07 5.69 -23.11
C PRO A 158 -7.43 6.50 -24.24
N GLY A 159 -6.10 6.58 -24.25
CA GLY A 159 -5.34 7.33 -25.26
C GLY A 159 -5.26 8.84 -25.03
N SER A 160 -5.89 9.36 -23.97
CA SER A 160 -5.70 10.73 -23.51
C SER A 160 -4.25 10.96 -23.06
N PRO A 161 -3.59 12.09 -23.40
CA PRO A 161 -2.27 12.41 -22.87
C PRO A 161 -2.28 12.63 -21.35
N GLN A 162 -3.45 12.88 -20.77
CA GLN A 162 -3.69 12.98 -19.34
C GLN A 162 -4.16 11.67 -18.71
N GLN A 163 -4.26 10.55 -19.45
CA GLN A 163 -4.70 9.27 -18.87
C GLN A 163 -3.79 8.88 -17.70
N TRP A 164 -4.37 8.44 -16.59
CA TRP A 164 -3.59 8.00 -15.42
C TRP A 164 -3.33 6.50 -15.51
N THR A 165 -2.09 6.14 -15.82
CA THR A 165 -1.50 4.83 -15.57
C THR A 165 -0.22 5.04 -14.75
N ILE A 166 0.36 3.97 -14.18
CA ILE A 166 1.61 4.15 -13.44
C ILE A 166 2.72 4.68 -14.37
N GLU A 167 2.74 4.23 -15.61
CA GLU A 167 3.70 4.64 -16.64
C GLU A 167 3.54 6.11 -17.01
N SER A 168 2.31 6.58 -17.26
CA SER A 168 2.07 7.98 -17.62
C SER A 168 2.33 8.93 -16.45
N LEU A 169 1.99 8.52 -15.22
CA LEU A 169 2.27 9.30 -14.02
C LEU A 169 3.78 9.38 -13.75
N VAL A 170 4.53 8.29 -13.92
CA VAL A 170 6.00 8.31 -13.80
C VAL A 170 6.64 9.16 -14.90
N ALA A 171 6.14 9.09 -16.14
CA ALA A 171 6.65 9.91 -17.23
C ALA A 171 6.47 11.42 -16.98
N ARG A 172 5.36 11.81 -16.32
CA ARG A 172 5.04 13.21 -16.00
C ARG A 172 5.65 13.70 -14.68
N PHE A 173 5.76 12.81 -13.69
CA PHE A 173 6.00 13.18 -12.28
C PHE A 173 6.94 12.22 -11.53
N GLY A 174 7.80 11.48 -12.24
CA GLY A 174 8.67 10.44 -11.65
C GLY A 174 9.53 10.93 -10.48
N ASP A 175 10.04 12.16 -10.56
CA ASP A 175 10.87 12.77 -9.52
C ASP A 175 10.07 13.38 -8.36
N VAL A 176 8.74 13.49 -8.49
CA VAL A 176 7.89 14.04 -7.44
C VAL A 176 7.84 13.07 -6.25
N VAL A 177 8.13 13.60 -5.07
CA VAL A 177 8.15 12.83 -3.83
C VAL A 177 6.73 12.69 -3.28
N CYS A 178 6.25 11.45 -3.27
CA CYS A 178 4.93 11.10 -2.77
C CYS A 178 5.00 10.53 -1.35
N ARG A 179 3.95 10.77 -0.55
CA ARG A 179 3.72 10.06 0.71
C ARG A 179 3.33 8.60 0.42
N VAL A 180 4.10 7.71 1.00
CA VAL A 180 3.90 6.26 0.92
C VAL A 180 3.56 5.75 2.30
N THR A 181 2.59 4.85 2.35
CA THR A 181 2.06 4.27 3.59
C THR A 181 2.28 2.77 3.62
N HIS A 182 2.33 2.26 4.85
CA HIS A 182 2.37 0.85 5.17
C HIS A 182 1.48 0.65 6.40
N ASN A 183 1.02 -0.58 6.64
CA ASN A 183 0.26 -0.92 7.85
C ASN A 183 1.12 -0.95 9.13
N LEU A 184 2.41 -0.66 9.02
CA LEU A 184 3.32 -0.55 10.15
C LEU A 184 3.43 0.93 10.51
N ASP A 185 3.34 1.21 11.80
CA ASP A 185 3.55 2.55 12.33
C ASP A 185 5.04 2.89 12.25
N VAL A 186 5.44 3.49 11.13
CA VAL A 186 6.78 4.01 10.90
C VAL A 186 6.70 5.52 10.92
N GLN A 187 7.43 6.13 11.85
CA GLN A 187 7.53 7.58 12.01
C GLN A 187 8.97 8.05 11.70
N PRO A 188 9.14 9.19 11.00
CA PRO A 188 8.10 9.98 10.33
C PRO A 188 7.49 9.24 9.11
N PRO A 189 6.38 9.76 8.52
CA PRO A 189 5.78 9.17 7.33
C PRO A 189 6.78 8.98 6.20
N ILE A 190 6.69 7.85 5.50
CA ILE A 190 7.60 7.51 4.40
C ILE A 190 7.29 8.37 3.19
N ARG A 191 8.35 8.87 2.55
CA ARG A 191 8.25 9.71 1.36
C ARG A 191 9.29 9.25 0.34
N MET A 192 8.89 9.03 -0.90
CA MET A 192 9.83 8.60 -1.95
C MET A 192 9.39 9.12 -3.34
N PRO A 193 10.33 9.28 -4.28
CA PRO A 193 10.00 9.60 -5.67
C PRO A 193 9.00 8.60 -6.26
N LEU A 194 8.05 9.08 -7.06
CA LEU A 194 7.05 8.23 -7.72
C LEU A 194 7.71 7.15 -8.60
N ALA A 195 8.82 7.46 -9.25
CA ALA A 195 9.60 6.49 -10.04
C ALA A 195 10.19 5.37 -9.16
N ASP A 196 10.74 5.71 -7.99
CA ASP A 196 11.26 4.72 -7.04
C ASP A 196 10.13 3.81 -6.52
N PHE A 197 8.96 4.39 -6.24
CA PHE A 197 7.75 3.63 -5.86
C PHE A 197 7.27 2.71 -6.98
N ALA A 198 7.25 3.18 -8.23
CA ALA A 198 6.83 2.38 -9.38
C ALA A 198 7.75 1.18 -9.61
N ALA A 199 9.07 1.38 -9.52
CA ALA A 199 10.05 0.29 -9.59
C ALA A 199 9.85 -0.74 -8.47
N TYR A 200 9.57 -0.28 -7.25
CA TYR A 200 9.19 -1.14 -6.14
C TYR A 200 7.92 -1.94 -6.43
N ALA A 201 6.84 -1.26 -6.83
CA ALA A 201 5.53 -1.86 -7.04
C ALA A 201 5.54 -2.94 -8.13
N ALA A 202 6.42 -2.80 -9.14
CA ALA A 202 6.57 -3.74 -10.24
C ALA A 202 7.28 -5.06 -9.86
N ALA A 203 8.10 -5.07 -8.80
CA ALA A 203 8.99 -6.19 -8.50
C ALA A 203 8.79 -6.83 -7.11
N GLN A 204 8.06 -6.18 -6.20
CA GLN A 204 7.86 -6.65 -4.83
C GLN A 204 7.03 -7.95 -4.73
N HIS A 205 7.30 -8.70 -3.66
CA HIS A 205 6.52 -9.88 -3.24
C HIS A 205 6.18 -9.79 -1.74
N ASP A 206 5.81 -8.59 -1.29
CA ASP A 206 5.47 -8.33 0.10
C ASP A 206 4.06 -8.86 0.43
N GLU A 207 3.88 -9.26 1.69
CA GLU A 207 2.57 -9.64 2.23
C GLU A 207 1.61 -8.45 2.23
N THR A 208 2.12 -7.29 2.67
CA THR A 208 1.40 -6.01 2.70
C THR A 208 2.24 -4.96 1.99
N PRO A 209 2.13 -4.84 0.66
CA PRO A 209 2.97 -3.91 -0.08
C PRO A 209 2.76 -2.46 0.32
N LEU A 210 3.80 -1.64 0.12
CA LEU A 210 3.70 -0.18 0.23
C LEU A 210 2.68 0.37 -0.75
N TYR A 211 2.05 1.48 -0.36
CA TYR A 211 1.00 2.11 -1.15
C TYR A 211 1.07 3.64 -1.04
N VAL A 212 1.05 4.34 -2.18
CA VAL A 212 0.95 5.81 -2.23
C VAL A 212 -0.41 6.23 -1.70
N PHE A 213 -0.41 7.05 -0.66
CA PHE A 213 -1.61 7.65 -0.07
C PHE A 213 -1.28 9.10 0.27
N ASP A 214 -1.32 9.94 -0.76
CA ASP A 214 -0.80 11.30 -0.72
C ASP A 214 -1.93 12.34 -0.82
N GLN A 215 -2.14 13.07 0.27
CA GLN A 215 -3.13 14.17 0.33
C GLN A 215 -2.69 15.44 -0.42
N HIS A 216 -1.39 15.63 -0.61
CA HIS A 216 -0.79 16.85 -1.12
C HIS A 216 -0.52 16.77 -2.62
N PHE A 217 -0.98 15.71 -3.29
CA PHE A 217 -0.78 15.49 -4.73
C PHE A 217 -1.25 16.70 -5.57
N GLY A 218 -2.32 17.39 -5.15
CA GLY A 218 -2.82 18.57 -5.86
C GLY A 218 -1.92 19.81 -5.72
N THR A 219 -1.03 19.83 -4.74
CA THR A 219 -0.03 20.89 -4.55
C THR A 219 1.31 20.50 -5.18
N THR A 220 1.70 19.23 -5.09
CA THR A 220 2.97 18.73 -5.63
C THR A 220 2.91 18.37 -7.12
N MET A 221 1.72 18.03 -7.63
CA MET A 221 1.44 17.77 -9.03
C MET A 221 0.18 18.53 -9.48
N PRO A 222 0.17 19.89 -9.45
CA PRO A 222 -1.02 20.68 -9.76
C PRO A 222 -1.74 20.34 -11.07
N PRO A 223 -1.06 19.99 -12.19
CA PRO A 223 -1.74 19.61 -13.43
C PRO A 223 -2.68 18.40 -13.29
N LEU A 224 -2.50 17.54 -12.27
CA LEU A 224 -3.42 16.43 -12.01
C LEU A 224 -4.83 16.91 -11.63
N LEU A 225 -4.99 18.16 -11.16
CA LEU A 225 -6.30 18.71 -10.82
C LEU A 225 -7.15 19.04 -12.05
N ASP A 226 -6.52 19.21 -13.21
CA ASP A 226 -7.20 19.45 -14.48
C ASP A 226 -7.60 18.12 -15.18
N ASP A 227 -7.07 16.99 -14.70
CA ASP A 227 -7.29 15.67 -15.29
C ASP A 227 -8.60 15.00 -14.82
N TYR A 228 -9.30 15.57 -13.84
CA TYR A 228 -10.57 15.08 -13.31
C TYR A 228 -11.49 16.22 -12.86
N ALA A 229 -12.77 15.91 -12.67
CA ALA A 229 -13.75 16.86 -12.14
C ALA A 229 -14.56 16.21 -11.01
N ILE A 230 -14.93 16.97 -9.98
CA ILE A 230 -15.79 16.45 -8.91
C ILE A 230 -17.17 16.11 -9.51
N PRO A 231 -17.69 14.87 -9.35
CA PRO A 231 -19.01 14.52 -9.85
C PRO A 231 -20.09 15.43 -9.27
N SER A 232 -21.10 15.80 -10.07
CA SER A 232 -22.11 16.80 -9.71
C SER A 232 -22.90 16.49 -8.45
N VAL A 233 -23.02 15.22 -8.06
CA VAL A 233 -23.69 14.77 -6.83
C VAL A 233 -22.85 14.97 -5.56
N PHE A 234 -21.56 15.31 -5.71
CA PHE A 234 -20.60 15.55 -4.61
C PHE A 234 -20.07 16.99 -4.60
N ASN A 235 -20.78 17.92 -5.25
CA ASN A 235 -20.34 19.31 -5.38
C ASN A 235 -20.54 20.15 -4.09
N GLU A 236 -21.24 19.62 -3.08
CA GLU A 236 -21.39 20.25 -1.78
C GLU A 236 -20.26 19.84 -0.83
N ASP A 237 -19.32 20.76 -0.63
CA ASP A 237 -18.19 20.60 0.29
C ASP A 237 -18.36 21.51 1.50
N LEU A 238 -19.08 21.03 2.52
CA LEU A 238 -19.38 21.80 3.72
C LEU A 238 -18.11 22.20 4.51
N LEU A 239 -17.02 21.46 4.35
CA LEU A 239 -15.74 21.78 5.01
C LEU A 239 -14.96 22.88 4.28
N ALA A 240 -15.41 23.32 3.10
CA ALA A 240 -14.81 24.45 2.39
C ALA A 240 -14.94 25.78 3.13
N VAL A 241 -15.87 25.90 4.09
CA VAL A 241 -16.02 27.10 4.93
C VAL A 241 -14.89 27.24 5.95
N LEU A 242 -14.15 26.15 6.21
CA LEU A 242 -13.03 26.17 7.14
C LEU A 242 -11.80 26.83 6.47
N PRO A 243 -11.04 27.65 7.22
CA PRO A 243 -9.75 28.15 6.75
C PRO A 243 -8.82 27.01 6.32
N PRO A 244 -8.00 27.18 5.25
CA PRO A 244 -7.09 26.15 4.76
C PRO A 244 -6.18 25.55 5.84
N GLU A 245 -5.81 26.34 6.85
CA GLU A 245 -4.90 25.95 7.94
C GLU A 245 -5.50 24.94 8.92
N VAL A 246 -6.83 24.89 9.01
CA VAL A 246 -7.57 24.01 9.95
C VAL A 246 -8.46 23.01 9.23
N ARG A 247 -8.64 23.17 7.92
CA ARG A 247 -9.41 22.24 7.09
C ARG A 247 -8.69 20.89 7.05
N PRO A 248 -9.36 19.78 7.42
CA PRO A 248 -8.77 18.45 7.26
C PRO A 248 -8.44 18.15 5.80
N ASP A 249 -7.40 17.34 5.58
CA ASP A 249 -7.12 16.72 4.29
C ASP A 249 -8.40 16.03 3.77
N PHE A 250 -8.70 16.21 2.47
CA PHE A 250 -10.00 15.81 1.91
C PHE A 250 -9.92 15.10 0.54
N ARG A 251 -8.73 15.01 -0.04
CA ARG A 251 -8.50 14.33 -1.33
C ARG A 251 -7.15 13.63 -1.29
N TRP A 252 -7.05 12.47 -1.90
CA TRP A 252 -5.83 11.67 -1.91
C TRP A 252 -5.57 11.09 -3.30
N LEU A 253 -4.30 11.03 -3.70
CA LEU A 253 -3.81 10.14 -4.74
C LEU A 253 -3.48 8.78 -4.11
N VAL A 254 -4.05 7.72 -4.68
CA VAL A 254 -4.18 6.39 -4.07
C VAL A 254 -3.61 5.43 -5.13
N VAL A 255 -2.34 5.01 -5.02
CA VAL A 255 -1.66 4.14 -6.01
C VAL A 255 -0.92 2.99 -5.35
N GLY A 256 -1.06 1.77 -5.89
CA GLY A 256 -0.18 0.67 -5.51
C GLY A 256 -0.62 -0.72 -5.95
N PRO A 257 0.25 -1.71 -5.67
CA PRO A 257 0.23 -2.99 -6.35
C PRO A 257 -0.79 -3.96 -5.77
N ALA A 258 -0.95 -5.10 -6.42
CA ALA A 258 -1.71 -6.23 -5.89
C ALA A 258 -1.32 -6.54 -4.43
N ARG A 259 -2.32 -6.89 -3.60
CA ARG A 259 -2.24 -7.15 -2.14
C ARG A 259 -2.15 -5.92 -1.24
N SER A 260 -1.92 -4.72 -1.79
CA SER A 260 -2.03 -3.48 -1.00
C SER A 260 -3.49 -3.14 -0.66
N GLY A 261 -3.70 -2.36 0.40
CA GLY A 261 -5.04 -1.93 0.82
C GLY A 261 -5.05 -1.19 2.15
N ALA A 262 -6.26 -0.77 2.57
CA ALA A 262 -6.50 -0.17 3.87
C ALA A 262 -7.14 -1.20 4.82
N SER A 263 -6.79 -1.12 6.11
CA SER A 263 -7.46 -1.90 7.15
C SER A 263 -8.90 -1.40 7.39
N TRP A 264 -9.68 -2.13 8.18
CA TRP A 264 -10.98 -1.66 8.67
C TRP A 264 -10.84 -0.29 9.34
N HIS A 265 -11.70 0.65 8.95
CA HIS A 265 -11.78 1.98 9.54
C HIS A 265 -13.16 2.59 9.30
N VAL A 266 -13.44 3.67 10.03
CA VAL A 266 -14.50 4.63 9.73
C VAL A 266 -13.81 5.91 9.32
N ASP A 267 -14.32 6.59 8.30
CA ASP A 267 -13.74 7.85 7.84
C ASP A 267 -13.71 8.89 8.98
N PRO A 268 -12.61 9.66 9.11
CA PRO A 268 -12.48 10.67 10.15
C PRO A 268 -13.64 11.68 10.13
N ALA A 269 -13.98 12.23 11.29
CA ALA A 269 -15.11 13.16 11.46
C ALA A 269 -16.47 12.64 10.93
N LYS A 270 -16.59 11.32 10.66
CA LYS A 270 -17.78 10.68 10.09
C LYS A 270 -18.21 11.29 8.75
N THR A 271 -17.26 11.76 7.95
CA THR A 271 -17.52 12.21 6.59
C THR A 271 -17.91 11.04 5.69
N SER A 272 -18.67 11.32 4.63
CA SER A 272 -18.82 10.40 3.50
C SER A 272 -17.65 10.55 2.53
N ALA A 273 -17.33 9.49 1.78
CA ALA A 273 -16.29 9.51 0.77
C ALA A 273 -16.77 8.95 -0.58
N TRP A 274 -16.14 9.39 -1.66
CA TRP A 274 -16.25 8.79 -2.99
C TRP A 274 -14.86 8.34 -3.46
N ASN A 275 -14.79 7.20 -4.15
CA ASN A 275 -13.54 6.62 -4.66
C ASN A 275 -13.67 6.36 -6.16
N ALA A 276 -12.91 7.10 -6.98
CA ALA A 276 -12.84 6.89 -8.42
C ALA A 276 -11.70 5.92 -8.76
N LEU A 277 -12.05 4.73 -9.27
CA LEU A 277 -11.07 3.74 -9.70
C LEU A 277 -10.73 3.93 -11.18
N LEU A 278 -9.51 4.37 -11.47
CA LEU A 278 -9.03 4.61 -12.84
C LEU A 278 -8.44 3.36 -13.50
N VAL A 279 -7.61 2.61 -12.76
CA VAL A 279 -6.93 1.41 -13.25
C VAL A 279 -7.01 0.29 -12.21
N GLY A 280 -7.25 -0.93 -12.68
CA GLY A 280 -7.21 -2.15 -11.86
C GLY A 280 -8.54 -2.51 -11.22
N ARG A 281 -8.48 -3.15 -10.05
CA ARG A 281 -9.65 -3.67 -9.31
C ARG A 281 -9.44 -3.47 -7.81
N LYS A 282 -10.47 -3.00 -7.10
CA LYS A 282 -10.51 -2.91 -5.64
C LYS A 282 -11.60 -3.81 -5.09
N ARG A 283 -11.29 -4.57 -4.03
CA ARG A 283 -12.27 -5.35 -3.27
C ARG A 283 -12.67 -4.55 -2.04
N TRP A 284 -13.97 -4.39 -1.86
CA TRP A 284 -14.55 -3.69 -0.71
C TRP A 284 -15.31 -4.67 0.17
N ALA A 285 -15.27 -4.43 1.48
CA ALA A 285 -16.14 -5.06 2.46
C ALA A 285 -16.59 -3.95 3.42
N MET A 286 -17.88 -3.96 3.77
CA MET A 286 -18.52 -2.90 4.55
C MET A 286 -19.44 -3.53 5.59
N TYR A 287 -19.47 -2.96 6.79
CA TYR A 287 -20.44 -3.27 7.82
C TYR A 287 -21.27 -2.02 8.11
N PRO A 288 -22.56 -2.17 8.49
CA PRO A 288 -23.33 -1.03 8.98
C PRO A 288 -22.66 -0.45 10.25
N PRO A 289 -22.84 0.86 10.50
CA PRO A 289 -22.32 1.53 11.69
C PRO A 289 -22.94 1.00 12.99
#